data_AF-A0AAN5CM36-F1
#
_entry.id   AF-A0AAN5CM36-F1
#
_cell.length_a   1.000
_cell.length_b   1.000
_cell.length_c   1.000
_cell.angle_alpha   90.00
_cell.angle_beta   90.00
_cell.angle_gamma   90.00
#
_symmetry.space_group_name_H-M   'P 1'
#
loop_
_entity.id
_entity.type
_entity.pdbx_description
1 polymer ?
#
loop_
_entity_poly.entity_id
_entity_poly.type
_entity_poly.pdbx_seq_one_letter_code
_entity_poly.pdbx_strand_id
1 'polypeptide(L)'
;MCFGRLMGEMSTHQSEHSSFLYTSKNHPLFAATCKSMNLSNRLLMSCILEFASSCFPEFETLSDEEKRTLAVKFFFTFRLIDNAYRASQQLVNFPNRTFGGFTLWLSEKVVDDYFNDFDEQTGDIDAATKLMTQCCRKRLVGRRIIERVNPDEAEFLAVITLIFWATNGLDSNEELIRISEMYQGQVLAELHAYYRSVTFCALKTMR
;
A
#
# COMPACT_ATOMS: atom_id res chain seq x y z
N MET A 1 -4.00 9.25 4.80
CA MET A 1 -4.33 7.80 4.71
C MET A 1 -4.08 7.00 5.98
N CYS A 2 -2.99 7.23 6.72
CA CYS A 2 -2.49 6.25 7.69
C CYS A 2 -3.25 6.17 9.04
N PHE A 3 -3.72 7.30 9.59
CA PHE A 3 -4.31 7.31 10.94
C PHE A 3 -5.73 6.72 10.99
N GLY A 4 -6.63 7.16 10.10
CA GLY A 4 -8.00 6.62 10.03
C GLY A 4 -8.02 5.12 9.76
N ARG A 5 -7.16 4.64 8.86
CA ARG A 5 -6.97 3.21 8.59
C ARG A 5 -6.45 2.45 9.82
N LEU A 6 -5.43 2.99 10.50
CA LEU A 6 -4.89 2.39 11.72
C LEU A 6 -5.98 2.23 12.78
N MET A 7 -6.72 3.30 13.08
CA MET A 7 -7.77 3.28 14.09
C MET A 7 -8.91 2.35 13.70
N GLY A 8 -9.33 2.37 12.43
CA GLY A 8 -10.35 1.48 11.90
C GLY A 8 -9.97 0.02 12.06
N GLU A 9 -8.75 -0.37 11.66
CA GLU A 9 -8.29 -1.74 11.82
C GLU A 9 -8.10 -2.12 13.31
N MET A 10 -7.52 -1.25 14.13
CA MET A 10 -7.32 -1.50 15.57
C MET A 10 -8.64 -1.75 16.31
N SER A 11 -9.70 -1.03 15.94
CA SER A 11 -11.02 -1.18 16.58
C SER A 11 -11.69 -2.54 16.33
N THR A 12 -11.17 -3.31 15.38
CA THR A 12 -11.78 -4.58 14.92
C THR A 12 -11.12 -5.81 15.52
N HIS A 13 -9.98 -5.65 16.19
CA HIS A 13 -9.30 -6.74 16.87
C HIS A 13 -9.97 -7.00 18.21
N GLN A 14 -10.69 -8.12 18.32
CA GLN A 14 -11.17 -8.63 19.60
C GLN A 14 -9.98 -9.18 20.39
N SER A 15 -9.95 -8.96 21.71
CA SER A 15 -8.81 -9.15 22.61
C SER A 15 -8.40 -10.60 22.88
N GLU A 16 -8.60 -11.52 21.94
CA GLU A 16 -8.45 -12.96 22.20
C GLU A 16 -7.32 -13.57 21.37
N HIS A 17 -6.25 -13.94 22.09
CA HIS A 17 -5.32 -15.04 21.85
C HIS A 17 -4.53 -15.14 20.53
N SER A 18 -4.54 -14.13 19.67
CA SER A 18 -3.67 -14.12 18.48
C SER A 18 -2.23 -13.73 18.84
N SER A 19 -1.25 -14.51 18.35
CA SER A 19 0.17 -14.19 18.51
C SER A 19 0.48 -12.81 17.92
N PHE A 20 0.72 -11.82 18.77
CA PHE A 20 0.99 -10.45 18.35
C PHE A 20 2.49 -10.13 18.34
N LEU A 21 2.86 -9.21 17.46
CA LEU A 21 4.22 -8.65 17.40
C LEU A 21 4.13 -7.14 17.64
N TYR A 22 5.08 -6.59 18.39
CA TYR A 22 5.23 -5.15 18.44
C TYR A 22 6.13 -4.67 17.29
N THR A 23 5.67 -3.65 16.56
CA THR A 23 6.54 -2.90 15.65
C THR A 23 7.44 -1.96 16.44
N SER A 24 8.49 -1.45 15.77
CA SER A 24 9.28 -0.32 16.29
C SER A 24 8.46 0.94 16.56
N LYS A 25 7.21 1.01 16.06
CA LYS A 25 6.25 2.11 16.28
C LYS A 25 5.18 1.79 17.33
N ASN A 26 5.40 0.78 18.19
CA ASN A 26 4.61 0.49 19.41
C ASN A 26 3.11 0.17 19.21
N HIS A 27 2.69 -0.32 18.04
CA HIS A 27 1.35 -0.91 17.90
C HIS A 27 1.45 -2.42 17.62
N PRO A 28 0.50 -3.23 18.12
CA PRO A 28 0.50 -4.65 17.87
C PRO A 28 0.21 -4.94 16.39
N LEU A 29 0.83 -6.00 15.88
CA LEU A 29 0.52 -6.62 14.60
C LEU A 29 -0.05 -8.02 14.82
N PHE A 30 -1.09 -8.33 14.07
CA PHE A 30 -1.80 -9.59 14.12
C PHE A 30 -1.55 -10.38 12.84
N ALA A 31 -1.54 -11.71 12.95
CA ALA A 31 -1.49 -12.57 11.77
C ALA A 31 -2.74 -12.29 10.93
N ALA A 32 -2.55 -12.08 9.64
CA ALA A 32 -3.67 -11.89 8.74
C ALA A 32 -4.48 -13.17 8.56
N THR A 33 -5.79 -12.99 8.45
CA THR A 33 -6.79 -13.99 8.08
C THR A 33 -7.59 -13.48 6.88
N CYS A 34 -8.43 -14.33 6.29
CA CYS A 34 -9.24 -13.95 5.14
C CYS A 34 -10.23 -12.82 5.51
N LYS A 35 -10.94 -12.91 6.64
CA LYS A 35 -11.87 -11.84 7.06
C LYS A 35 -11.14 -10.55 7.42
N SER A 36 -10.06 -10.62 8.20
CA SER A 36 -9.31 -9.42 8.60
C SER A 36 -8.68 -8.69 7.41
N MET A 37 -8.16 -9.43 6.43
CA MET A 37 -7.64 -8.86 5.19
C MET A 37 -8.75 -8.19 4.36
N ASN A 38 -9.90 -8.84 4.22
CA ASN A 38 -11.04 -8.28 3.50
C ASN A 38 -11.52 -6.98 4.16
N LEU A 39 -11.56 -6.94 5.49
CA LEU A 39 -11.91 -5.74 6.25
C LEU A 39 -10.87 -4.62 6.04
N SER A 40 -9.58 -4.92 6.19
CA SER A 40 -8.49 -3.96 5.94
C SER A 40 -8.54 -3.40 4.51
N ASN A 41 -8.86 -4.23 3.53
CA ASN A 41 -9.00 -3.82 2.13
C ASN A 41 -10.18 -2.85 1.93
N ARG A 42 -11.32 -3.10 2.58
CA ARG A 42 -12.48 -2.20 2.53
C ARG A 42 -12.17 -0.85 3.14
N LEU A 43 -11.53 -0.83 4.32
CA LEU A 43 -11.07 0.39 4.97
C LEU A 43 -10.08 1.17 4.11
N LEU A 44 -9.11 0.47 3.50
CA LEU A 44 -8.14 1.09 2.60
C LEU A 44 -8.84 1.73 1.40
N MET A 45 -9.84 1.09 0.81
CA MET A 45 -10.59 1.67 -0.33
C MET A 45 -11.26 3.00 0.05
N SER A 46 -11.91 3.06 1.22
CA SER A 46 -12.50 4.30 1.73
C SER A 46 -11.43 5.39 1.95
N CYS A 47 -10.28 5.02 2.54
CA CYS A 47 -9.18 5.96 2.75
C CYS A 47 -8.53 6.45 1.45
N ILE A 48 -8.54 5.64 0.38
CA ILE A 48 -8.02 6.05 -0.93
C ILE A 48 -8.91 7.14 -1.54
N LEU A 49 -10.24 6.97 -1.48
CA LEU A 49 -11.18 7.96 -1.98
C LEU A 49 -11.05 9.28 -1.21
N GLU A 50 -11.02 9.22 0.12
CA GLU A 50 -10.83 10.41 0.96
C GLU A 50 -9.49 11.10 0.70
N PHE A 51 -8.42 10.31 0.52
CA PHE A 51 -7.11 10.83 0.12
C PHE A 51 -7.16 11.56 -1.21
N ALA A 52 -7.76 10.94 -2.23
CA ALA A 52 -7.85 11.52 -3.56
C ALA A 52 -8.60 12.86 -3.54
N SER A 53 -9.77 12.89 -2.88
CA SER A 53 -10.56 14.10 -2.67
C SER A 53 -9.80 15.21 -1.94
N SER A 54 -8.96 14.85 -0.96
CA SER A 54 -8.22 15.82 -0.15
C SER A 54 -6.95 16.34 -0.84
N CYS A 55 -6.30 15.51 -1.66
CA CYS A 55 -5.01 15.83 -2.27
C CYS A 55 -5.14 16.38 -3.68
N PHE A 56 -6.22 16.08 -4.39
CA PHE A 56 -6.38 16.44 -5.80
C PHE A 56 -7.73 17.11 -6.03
N PRO A 57 -7.80 18.46 -6.10
CA PRO A 57 -9.06 19.17 -6.30
C PRO A 57 -9.84 18.72 -7.54
N GLU A 58 -9.14 18.39 -8.64
CA GLU A 58 -9.74 17.91 -9.89
C GLU A 58 -10.36 16.51 -9.74
N PHE A 59 -10.01 15.76 -8.69
CA PHE A 59 -10.67 14.48 -8.44
C PHE A 59 -12.16 14.68 -8.20
N GLU A 60 -12.58 15.79 -7.57
CA GLU A 60 -14.00 16.04 -7.30
C GLU A 60 -14.83 16.29 -8.55
N THR A 61 -14.21 16.75 -9.64
CA THR A 61 -14.91 17.02 -10.91
C THR A 61 -15.15 15.76 -11.74
N LEU A 62 -14.52 14.64 -11.37
CA LEU A 62 -14.68 13.36 -12.04
C LEU A 62 -16.05 12.72 -11.72
N SER A 63 -16.55 11.91 -12.66
CA SER A 63 -17.71 11.06 -12.41
C SER A 63 -17.41 9.98 -11.37
N ASP A 64 -18.46 9.45 -10.73
CA ASP A 64 -18.30 8.38 -9.73
C ASP A 64 -17.62 7.13 -10.31
N GLU A 65 -17.85 6.82 -11.59
CA GLU A 65 -17.22 5.69 -12.26
C GLU A 65 -15.73 5.91 -12.49
N GLU A 66 -15.32 7.13 -12.88
CA GLU A 66 -13.90 7.49 -13.00
C GLU A 66 -13.21 7.47 -11.63
N LYS A 67 -13.83 8.05 -10.60
CA LYS A 67 -13.34 8.03 -9.21
C LYS A 67 -13.11 6.60 -8.74
N ARG A 68 -14.10 5.74 -8.94
CA ARG A 68 -14.03 4.31 -8.60
C ARG A 68 -12.93 3.59 -9.37
N THR A 69 -12.85 3.82 -10.67
CA THR A 69 -11.88 3.17 -11.55
C THR A 69 -10.44 3.53 -11.17
N LEU A 70 -10.16 4.82 -10.93
CA LEU A 70 -8.87 5.28 -10.42
C LEU A 70 -8.55 4.65 -9.07
N ALA A 71 -9.49 4.67 -8.12
CA ALA A 71 -9.28 4.11 -6.79
C ALA A 71 -8.97 2.61 -6.82
N VAL A 72 -9.70 1.83 -7.62
CA VAL A 72 -9.47 0.38 -7.77
C VAL A 72 -8.10 0.09 -8.40
N LYS A 73 -7.73 0.81 -9.45
CA LYS A 73 -6.43 0.66 -10.10
C LYS A 73 -5.28 1.00 -9.14
N PHE A 74 -5.41 2.14 -8.46
CA PHE A 74 -4.44 2.60 -7.48
C PHE A 74 -4.30 1.62 -6.31
N PHE A 75 -5.42 1.09 -5.80
CA PHE A 75 -5.47 0.21 -4.64
C PHE A 75 -4.49 -0.96 -4.71
N PHE A 76 -4.43 -1.69 -5.83
CA PHE A 76 -3.57 -2.87 -5.93
C PHE A 76 -2.08 -2.50 -5.88
N THR A 77 -1.68 -1.50 -6.65
CA THR A 77 -0.28 -1.05 -6.75
C THR A 77 0.16 -0.34 -5.47
N PHE A 78 -0.67 0.57 -4.95
CA PHE A 78 -0.46 1.24 -3.68
C PHE A 78 -0.26 0.22 -2.56
N ARG A 79 -1.16 -0.77 -2.44
CA ARG A 79 -1.06 -1.80 -1.39
C ARG A 79 0.24 -2.59 -1.49
N LEU A 80 0.77 -2.85 -2.69
CA LEU A 80 2.04 -3.56 -2.82
C LEU A 80 3.20 -2.68 -2.32
N ILE A 81 3.24 -1.42 -2.73
CA ILE A 81 4.36 -0.50 -2.47
C ILE A 81 4.35 0.01 -1.02
N ASP A 82 3.19 0.43 -0.50
CA ASP A 82 3.02 0.84 0.90
C ASP A 82 3.42 -0.25 1.88
N ASN A 83 2.94 -1.48 1.66
CA ASN A 83 3.28 -2.60 2.54
C ASN A 83 4.77 -2.96 2.48
N ALA A 84 5.39 -2.87 1.30
CA ALA A 84 6.82 -3.11 1.12
C ALA A 84 7.67 -2.03 1.83
N TYR A 85 7.30 -0.75 1.66
CA TYR A 85 7.95 0.39 2.30
C TYR A 85 7.83 0.36 3.81
N ARG A 86 6.64 0.07 4.35
CA ARG A 86 6.46 -0.07 5.79
C ARG A 86 7.21 -1.28 6.34
N ALA A 87 7.24 -2.40 5.61
CA ALA A 87 7.94 -3.61 6.03
C ALA A 87 9.47 -3.41 6.08
N SER A 88 10.05 -2.69 5.12
CA SER A 88 11.49 -2.39 5.12
C SER A 88 11.91 -1.55 6.33
N GLN A 89 11.01 -0.72 6.86
CA GLN A 89 11.29 0.11 8.03
C GLN A 89 10.93 -0.54 9.37
N GLN A 90 9.85 -1.32 9.43
CA GLN A 90 9.24 -1.76 10.70
C GLN A 90 9.38 -3.26 10.97
N LEU A 91 9.71 -4.06 9.96
CA LEU A 91 9.86 -5.52 10.05
C LEU A 91 11.28 -5.97 9.71
N VAL A 92 12.29 -5.14 10.01
CA VAL A 92 13.72 -5.41 9.76
C VAL A 92 14.15 -6.75 10.37
N ASN A 93 13.72 -7.01 11.61
CA ASN A 93 14.02 -8.25 12.33
C ASN A 93 13.20 -9.47 11.84
N PHE A 94 12.27 -9.26 10.91
CA PHE A 94 11.39 -10.29 10.39
C PHE A 94 11.39 -10.27 8.84
N PRO A 95 12.50 -10.66 8.19
CA PRO A 95 12.69 -10.51 6.74
C PRO A 95 11.68 -11.33 5.92
N ASN A 96 11.16 -12.42 6.48
CA ASN A 96 10.15 -13.27 5.83
C ASN A 96 8.70 -12.79 6.07
N ARG A 97 8.52 -11.62 6.69
CA ARG A 97 7.21 -11.01 6.94
C ARG A 97 7.04 -9.75 6.11
N THR A 98 5.79 -9.49 5.73
CA THR A 98 5.35 -8.26 5.08
C THR A 98 4.05 -7.79 5.72
N PHE A 99 3.64 -6.56 5.44
CA PHE A 99 2.32 -6.08 5.84
C PHE A 99 1.24 -6.61 4.90
N GLY A 100 0.15 -7.05 5.50
CA GLY A 100 -1.11 -7.32 4.82
C GLY A 100 -2.07 -6.13 4.86
N GLY A 101 -2.04 -5.45 6.01
CA GLY A 101 -2.85 -4.30 6.38
C GLY A 101 -2.03 -3.28 7.16
N PHE A 102 -2.66 -2.32 7.82
CA PHE A 102 -1.97 -1.41 8.73
C PHE A 102 -1.53 -2.11 10.03
N THR A 103 -2.35 -3.06 10.49
CA THR A 103 -2.18 -3.83 11.73
C THR A 103 -1.97 -5.33 11.48
N LEU A 104 -1.89 -5.74 10.21
CA LEU A 104 -1.82 -7.15 9.83
C LEU A 104 -0.47 -7.49 9.21
N TRP A 105 0.10 -8.62 9.58
CA TRP A 105 1.28 -9.18 8.95
C TRP A 105 0.98 -10.48 8.20
N LEU A 106 1.78 -10.74 7.16
CA LEU A 106 1.71 -11.92 6.31
C LEU A 106 3.09 -12.57 6.20
N SER A 107 3.09 -13.90 6.14
CA SER A 107 4.21 -14.73 5.70
C SER A 107 3.67 -16.08 5.23
N GLU A 108 4.52 -16.90 4.62
CA GLU A 108 4.14 -18.28 4.27
C GLU A 108 3.65 -19.08 5.48
N LYS A 109 4.16 -18.80 6.69
CA LYS A 109 3.82 -19.54 7.91
C LYS A 109 2.39 -19.34 8.39
N VAL A 110 1.73 -18.25 8.01
CA VAL A 110 0.34 -17.98 8.42
C VAL A 110 -0.66 -18.35 7.34
N VAL A 111 -0.20 -18.85 6.18
CA VAL A 111 -1.10 -19.20 5.08
C VAL A 111 -1.96 -20.41 5.44
N ASP A 112 -1.41 -21.36 6.18
CA ASP A 112 -2.13 -22.56 6.64
C ASP A 112 -3.37 -22.18 7.47
N ASP A 113 -3.24 -21.17 8.33
CA ASP A 113 -4.35 -20.69 9.17
C ASP A 113 -5.16 -19.55 8.54
N TYR A 114 -4.75 -19.03 7.37
CA TYR A 114 -5.32 -17.81 6.79
C TYR A 114 -6.80 -17.95 6.45
N PHE A 115 -7.22 -19.15 6.03
CA PHE A 115 -8.60 -19.44 5.62
C PHE A 115 -9.44 -20.08 6.73
N ASN A 116 -8.94 -20.23 7.96
CA ASN A 116 -9.71 -20.80 9.08
C ASN A 116 -10.98 -20.00 9.42
N ASP A 117 -11.03 -18.73 9.02
CA ASP A 117 -12.18 -17.86 9.20
C ASP A 117 -13.05 -17.69 7.93
N PHE A 118 -12.75 -18.42 6.86
CA PHE A 118 -13.48 -18.44 5.60
C PHE A 118 -14.59 -19.51 5.62
N ASP A 119 -15.71 -19.25 4.95
CA ASP A 119 -16.81 -20.22 4.85
C ASP A 119 -16.51 -21.24 3.74
N GLU A 120 -16.14 -22.45 4.14
CA GLU A 120 -15.70 -23.53 3.25
C GLU A 120 -16.73 -23.93 2.18
N GLN A 121 -18.02 -23.60 2.38
CA GLN A 121 -19.09 -23.99 1.46
C GLN A 121 -19.05 -23.27 0.10
N THR A 122 -18.13 -22.32 -0.10
CA THR A 122 -18.17 -21.38 -1.23
C THR A 122 -16.93 -21.38 -2.13
N GLY A 123 -15.87 -22.16 -1.84
CA GLY A 123 -14.66 -22.11 -2.66
C GLY A 123 -13.63 -23.22 -2.45
N ASP A 124 -12.68 -23.32 -3.38
CA ASP A 124 -11.54 -24.24 -3.34
C ASP A 124 -10.42 -23.67 -2.46
N ILE A 125 -10.40 -24.08 -1.19
CA ILE A 125 -9.43 -23.62 -0.19
C ILE A 125 -8.00 -24.05 -0.55
N ASP A 126 -7.82 -25.24 -1.12
CA ASP A 126 -6.50 -25.74 -1.49
C ASP A 126 -5.86 -24.89 -2.59
N ALA A 127 -6.65 -24.55 -3.62
CA ALA A 127 -6.21 -23.64 -4.68
C ALA A 127 -5.92 -22.23 -4.12
N ALA A 128 -6.81 -21.71 -3.25
CA ALA A 128 -6.64 -20.41 -2.63
C ALA A 128 -5.37 -20.33 -1.74
N THR A 129 -5.09 -21.39 -0.99
CA THR A 129 -3.89 -21.55 -0.13
C THR A 129 -2.60 -21.55 -0.97
N LYS A 130 -2.59 -22.27 -2.09
CA LYS A 130 -1.47 -22.25 -3.05
C LYS A 130 -1.23 -20.86 -3.63
N LEU A 131 -2.30 -20.18 -4.06
CA LEU A 131 -2.22 -18.81 -4.58
C LEU A 131 -1.72 -17.83 -3.51
N MET A 132 -2.20 -17.95 -2.27
CA MET A 132 -1.81 -17.07 -1.18
C MET A 132 -0.33 -17.26 -0.79
N THR A 133 0.16 -18.49 -0.78
CA THR A 133 1.58 -18.80 -0.60
C THR A 133 2.44 -18.11 -1.67
N GLN A 134 2.04 -18.19 -2.95
CA GLN A 134 2.73 -17.50 -4.04
C GLN A 134 2.68 -15.97 -3.87
N CYS A 135 1.55 -15.42 -3.44
CA CYS A 135 1.40 -13.99 -3.14
C CYS A 135 2.36 -13.53 -2.04
N CYS A 136 2.52 -14.31 -0.97
CA CYS A 136 3.48 -14.00 0.10
C CYS A 136 4.91 -13.93 -0.46
N ARG A 137 5.33 -14.90 -1.27
CA ARG A 137 6.66 -14.91 -1.92
C ARG A 137 6.89 -13.70 -2.81
N LYS A 138 5.91 -13.35 -3.66
CA LYS A 138 6.01 -12.19 -4.55
C LYS A 138 6.13 -10.87 -3.78
N ARG A 139 5.43 -10.72 -2.65
CA ARG A 139 5.53 -9.53 -1.79
C ARG A 139 6.92 -9.32 -1.21
N LEU A 140 7.65 -10.40 -0.91
CA LEU A 140 9.05 -10.31 -0.45
C LEU A 140 9.99 -9.77 -1.53
N VAL A 141 9.68 -10.01 -2.82
CA VAL A 141 10.42 -9.38 -3.93
C VAL A 141 10.23 -7.86 -3.91
N GLY A 142 8.98 -7.40 -3.76
CA GLY A 142 8.66 -5.97 -3.65
C GLY A 142 9.39 -5.29 -2.49
N ARG A 143 9.42 -5.94 -1.32
CA ARG A 143 10.19 -5.47 -0.15
C ARG A 143 11.67 -5.28 -0.47
N ARG A 144 12.33 -6.27 -1.10
CA ARG A 144 13.75 -6.17 -1.47
C ARG A 144 14.04 -5.05 -2.46
N ILE A 145 13.10 -4.77 -3.37
CA ILE A 145 13.22 -3.64 -4.30
C ILE A 145 13.19 -2.32 -3.52
N ILE A 146 12.24 -2.16 -2.61
CA ILE A 146 12.13 -0.95 -1.79
C ILE A 146 13.33 -0.80 -0.85
N GLU A 147 13.84 -1.87 -0.26
CA GLU A 147 15.07 -1.85 0.57
C GLU A 147 16.30 -1.42 -0.24
N ARG A 148 16.36 -1.81 -1.52
CA ARG A 148 17.47 -1.42 -2.42
C ARG A 148 17.38 0.03 -2.88
N VAL A 149 16.19 0.48 -3.25
CA VAL A 149 15.95 1.88 -3.66
C VAL A 149 16.08 2.80 -2.46
N ASN A 150 15.64 2.33 -1.29
CA ASN A 150 15.60 3.05 -0.02
C ASN A 150 15.03 4.47 -0.17
N PRO A 151 13.79 4.62 -0.70
CA PRO A 151 13.25 5.93 -0.93
C PRO A 151 13.03 6.66 0.39
N ASP A 152 13.31 7.95 0.41
CA ASP A 152 12.86 8.80 1.51
C ASP A 152 11.34 9.07 1.43
N GLU A 153 10.83 9.86 2.36
CA GLU A 153 9.40 10.18 2.42
C GLU A 153 8.93 10.99 1.21
N ALA A 154 9.73 11.94 0.72
CA ALA A 154 9.36 12.77 -0.43
C ALA A 154 9.32 11.95 -1.72
N GLU A 155 10.34 11.09 -1.93
CA GLU A 155 10.39 10.16 -3.07
C GLU A 155 9.24 9.17 -3.03
N PHE A 156 8.92 8.63 -1.84
CA PHE A 156 7.79 7.73 -1.67
C PHE A 156 6.48 8.42 -2.04
N LEU A 157 6.21 9.62 -1.52
CA LEU A 157 5.01 10.40 -1.85
C LEU A 157 4.91 10.72 -3.34
N ALA A 158 6.02 11.09 -3.98
CA ALA A 158 6.06 11.33 -5.41
C ALA A 158 5.67 10.08 -6.21
N VAL A 159 6.21 8.92 -5.85
CA VAL A 159 5.85 7.63 -6.46
C VAL A 159 4.37 7.32 -6.26
N ILE A 160 3.82 7.55 -5.06
CA ILE A 160 2.39 7.36 -4.79
C ILE A 160 1.52 8.24 -5.69
N THR A 161 1.86 9.52 -5.86
CA THR A 161 1.13 10.44 -6.75
C THR A 161 1.19 9.99 -8.21
N LEU A 162 2.37 9.56 -8.68
CA LEU A 162 2.53 9.04 -10.05
C LEU A 162 1.71 7.77 -10.29
N ILE A 163 1.62 6.88 -9.31
CA ILE A 163 0.81 5.65 -9.42
C ILE A 163 -0.68 6.00 -9.42
N PHE A 164 -1.11 6.97 -8.61
CA PHE A 164 -2.52 7.39 -8.57
C PHE A 164 -2.97 7.90 -9.94
N TRP A 165 -2.15 8.77 -10.56
CA TRP A 165 -2.40 9.31 -11.89
C TRP A 165 -1.85 8.46 -13.03
N ALA A 166 -1.52 7.18 -12.81
CA ALA A 166 -1.14 6.30 -13.90
C ALA A 166 -2.41 5.87 -14.66
N THR A 167 -2.89 6.67 -15.62
CA THR A 167 -4.16 6.44 -16.34
C THR A 167 -4.06 5.46 -17.51
N ASN A 168 -2.85 5.03 -17.90
CA ASN A 168 -2.61 4.10 -19.02
C ASN A 168 -3.50 2.85 -18.99
N GLY A 169 -4.27 2.60 -20.05
CA GLY A 169 -5.16 1.42 -20.15
C GLY A 169 -6.51 1.56 -19.47
N LEU A 170 -6.89 2.77 -19.04
CA LEU A 170 -8.29 3.10 -18.76
C LEU A 170 -8.92 3.68 -20.03
N ASP A 171 -10.22 3.41 -20.25
CA ASP A 171 -11.04 4.12 -21.25
C ASP A 171 -11.21 5.58 -20.80
N SER A 172 -10.13 6.34 -20.90
CA SER A 172 -10.01 7.69 -20.34
C SER A 172 -10.51 8.69 -21.35
N ASN A 173 -11.38 9.60 -20.92
CA ASN A 173 -11.66 10.80 -21.70
C ASN A 173 -10.43 11.73 -21.72
N GLU A 174 -10.41 12.67 -22.66
CA GLU A 174 -9.30 13.62 -22.82
C GLU A 174 -9.04 14.46 -21.56
N GLU A 175 -10.10 14.76 -20.78
CA GLU A 175 -10.02 15.49 -19.52
C GLU A 175 -9.14 14.76 -18.49
N LEU A 176 -9.39 13.46 -18.28
CA LEU A 176 -8.65 12.65 -17.32
C LEU A 176 -7.18 12.47 -17.73
N ILE A 177 -6.92 12.33 -19.03
CA ILE A 177 -5.54 12.29 -19.57
C ILE A 177 -4.83 13.61 -19.28
N ARG A 178 -5.48 14.75 -19.55
CA ARG A 178 -4.93 16.08 -19.30
C ARG A 178 -4.59 16.30 -17.81
N ILE A 179 -5.48 15.91 -16.90
CA ILE A 179 -5.25 16.03 -15.45
C ILE A 179 -4.07 15.13 -15.03
N SER A 180 -4.04 13.91 -15.53
CA SER A 180 -2.95 12.95 -15.28
C SER A 180 -1.59 13.50 -15.73
N GLU A 181 -1.49 14.00 -16.96
CA GLU A 181 -0.26 14.58 -17.51
C GLU A 181 0.18 15.81 -16.72
N MET A 182 -0.75 16.65 -16.27
CA MET A 182 -0.46 17.80 -15.42
C MET A 182 0.22 17.38 -14.11
N TYR A 183 -0.36 16.43 -13.38
CA TYR A 183 0.23 15.95 -12.12
C TYR A 183 1.55 15.22 -12.34
N GLN A 184 1.65 14.38 -13.38
CA GLN A 184 2.90 13.69 -13.72
C GLN A 184 4.01 14.71 -14.05
N GLY A 185 3.69 15.73 -14.85
CA GLY A 185 4.64 16.79 -15.20
C GLY A 185 5.14 17.57 -13.98
N GLN A 186 4.22 17.95 -13.07
CA GLN A 186 4.57 18.63 -11.83
C GLN A 186 5.47 17.78 -10.94
N VAL A 187 5.08 16.53 -10.67
CA VAL A 187 5.87 15.62 -9.81
C VAL A 187 7.25 15.36 -10.37
N LEU A 188 7.39 15.15 -11.70
CA LEU A 188 8.70 14.94 -12.32
C LEU A 188 9.58 16.20 -12.26
N ALA A 189 9.00 17.39 -12.43
CA ALA A 189 9.74 18.64 -12.29
C ALA A 189 10.23 18.85 -10.85
N GLU A 190 9.38 18.57 -9.85
CA GLU A 190 9.72 18.67 -8.43
C GLU A 190 10.76 17.64 -8.02
N LEU A 191 10.64 16.38 -8.45
CA LEU A 191 11.66 15.36 -8.23
C LEU A 191 13.00 15.76 -8.83
N HIS A 192 13.02 16.32 -10.03
CA HIS A 192 14.26 16.80 -10.65
C HIS A 192 14.92 17.93 -9.85
N ALA A 193 14.12 18.87 -9.35
CA ALA A 193 14.60 19.92 -8.46
C ALA A 193 15.11 19.36 -7.12
N TYR A 194 14.38 18.40 -6.54
CA TYR A 194 14.73 17.70 -5.32
C TYR A 194 16.11 17.02 -5.46
N TYR A 195 16.30 16.19 -6.48
CA TYR A 195 17.58 15.52 -6.72
C TYR A 195 18.73 16.48 -6.95
N ARG A 196 18.50 17.60 -7.64
CA ARG A 196 19.53 18.65 -7.79
C ARG A 196 19.95 19.22 -6.43
N SER A 197 19.00 19.48 -5.54
CA SER A 197 19.27 20.03 -4.21
C SER A 197 19.99 19.04 -3.30
N VAL A 198 19.55 17.78 -3.27
CA VAL A 198 20.14 16.71 -2.45
C VAL A 198 21.56 16.37 -2.92
N THR A 199 21.77 16.27 -4.24
CA THR A 199 23.10 16.03 -4.82
C THR A 199 24.06 17.19 -4.50
N PHE A 200 23.56 18.42 -4.53
CA PHE A 200 24.37 19.60 -4.19
C PHE A 200 24.73 19.67 -2.70
N CYS A 201 23.83 19.24 -1.81
CA CYS A 201 24.12 19.12 -0.37
C CYS A 201 25.13 18.00 -0.09
N ALA A 202 24.99 16.83 -0.69
CA ALA A 202 25.92 15.71 -0.51
C ALA A 202 27.37 16.05 -0.94
N LEU A 203 27.54 16.90 -1.96
CA LEU A 203 28.85 17.39 -2.41
C LEU A 203 29.46 18.44 -1.49
N LYS A 204 28.65 19.18 -0.71
CA LYS A 204 29.14 20.19 0.25
C LYS A 204 29.61 19.58 1.57
N THR A 205 29.03 18.46 2.01
CA THR A 205 29.46 17.76 3.24
C THR A 205 30.73 16.92 3.06
N MET A 206 31.22 16.76 1.83
CA MET A 206 32.47 16.07 1.51
C MET A 206 33.67 17.02 1.27
N ARG A 207 33.51 18.33 1.51
CA ARG A 207 34.60 19.33 1.46
C ARG A 207 34.80 19.94 2.83
#